data_AF-A0A8T3Z865-F1
#
_entry.id   AF-A0A8T3Z865-F1
#
_cell.length_a   1.000
_cell.length_b   1.000
_cell.length_c   1.000
_cell.angle_alpha   90.00
_cell.angle_beta   90.00
_cell.angle_gamma   90.00
#
_symmetry.space_group_name_H-M   'P 1'
#
loop_
_entity.id
_entity.type
_entity.pdbx_description
1 polymer ?
#
loop_
_entity_poly.entity_id
_entity_poly.type
_entity_poly.pdbx_seq_one_letter_code
_entity_poly.pdbx_strand_id
1 'polypeptide(L)'
;MQKGISYIIASLMVILIAVGLSLAVYFYTDKYVGRTIGKSVEFLDAACSTASGSYLVTIRNTALFEPLPTGDISLNVDGVPQIGNMQWDVPRIAEKGGIGVGTISGSAPGNHRIKIVSPVTQPQELAVAC
;
A
#
# COMPACT_ATOMS: atom_id res chain seq x y z
N MET A 1 -19.48 33.55 -49.05
CA MET A 1 -19.62 33.61 -47.58
C MET A 1 -19.59 32.24 -46.88
N GLN A 2 -19.44 31.10 -47.57
CA GLN A 2 -19.44 29.75 -46.96
C GLN A 2 -18.18 29.37 -46.14
N LYS A 3 -17.06 30.09 -46.28
CA LYS A 3 -15.79 29.76 -45.58
C LYS A 3 -15.84 30.00 -44.06
N GLY A 4 -16.74 30.86 -43.58
CA GLY A 4 -16.86 31.17 -42.14
C GLY A 4 -17.49 30.05 -41.31
N ILE A 5 -18.47 29.33 -41.86
CA ILE A 5 -19.20 28.27 -41.14
C ILE A 5 -18.30 27.04 -40.94
N SER A 6 -17.46 26.71 -41.93
CA SER A 6 -16.50 25.61 -41.82
C SER A 6 -15.47 25.83 -40.71
N TYR A 7 -15.02 27.07 -40.51
CA TYR A 7 -14.07 27.41 -39.44
C TYR A 7 -14.70 27.24 -38.05
N ILE A 8 -15.98 27.61 -37.92
CA ILE A 8 -16.73 27.45 -36.67
C ILE A 8 -16.86 25.95 -36.34
N ILE A 9 -17.28 25.12 -37.31
CA ILE A 9 -17.43 23.68 -37.10
C ILE A 9 -16.09 23.02 -36.74
N ALA A 10 -14.99 23.41 -37.40
CA ALA A 10 -13.66 22.90 -37.10
C ALA A 10 -13.22 23.27 -35.67
N SER A 11 -13.44 24.51 -35.24
CA SER A 11 -13.11 24.95 -33.88
C SER A 11 -13.91 24.20 -32.81
N LEU A 12 -15.18 23.90 -33.09
CA LEU A 12 -16.07 23.19 -32.18
C LEU A 12 -15.64 21.72 -32.01
N MET A 13 -15.21 21.08 -33.10
CA MET A 13 -14.63 19.73 -33.08
C MET A 13 -13.35 19.67 -32.23
N VAL A 14 -12.46 20.64 -32.37
CA VAL A 14 -11.21 20.69 -31.58
C VAL A 14 -11.51 20.86 -30.09
N ILE A 15 -12.49 21.68 -29.72
CA ILE A 15 -12.90 21.86 -28.31
C ILE A 15 -13.45 20.54 -27.74
N LEU A 16 -14.30 19.83 -28.49
CA LEU A 16 -14.86 18.55 -28.03
C LEU A 16 -13.78 17.49 -27.82
N ILE A 17 -12.78 17.42 -28.72
CA ILE A 17 -11.64 16.51 -28.58
C ILE A 17 -10.81 16.89 -27.35
N ALA A 18 -10.54 18.18 -27.14
CA ALA A 18 -9.77 18.66 -25.98
C ALA A 18 -10.46 18.33 -24.65
N VAL A 19 -11.79 18.50 -24.58
CA VAL A 19 -12.58 18.14 -23.39
C VAL A 19 -12.55 16.62 -23.17
N GLY A 20 -12.74 15.83 -24.22
CA GLY A 20 -12.69 14.36 -24.14
C GLY A 20 -11.34 13.84 -23.64
N LEU A 21 -10.24 14.38 -24.16
CA LEU A 21 -8.88 14.06 -23.71
C LEU A 21 -8.65 14.46 -22.24
N SER A 22 -9.14 15.63 -21.83
CA SER A 22 -9.00 16.11 -20.44
C SER A 22 -9.75 15.20 -19.45
N LEU A 23 -10.96 14.77 -19.79
CA LEU A 23 -11.72 13.80 -19.00
C LEU A 23 -11.01 12.43 -18.94
N ALA A 24 -10.49 11.95 -20.05
CA ALA A 24 -9.75 10.69 -20.09
C ALA A 24 -8.51 10.72 -19.17
N VAL A 25 -7.76 11.81 -19.21
CA VAL A 25 -6.60 12.03 -18.31
C VAL A 25 -7.04 12.10 -16.85
N TYR A 26 -8.15 12.78 -16.55
CA TYR A 26 -8.69 12.85 -15.19
C TYR A 26 -9.06 11.46 -14.65
N PHE A 27 -9.82 10.67 -15.41
CA PHE A 27 -10.18 9.31 -14.99
C PHE A 27 -8.95 8.39 -14.89
N TYR A 28 -7.98 8.54 -15.78
CA TYR A 28 -6.74 7.77 -15.72
C TYR A 28 -5.94 8.09 -14.44
N THR A 29 -5.77 9.37 -14.12
CA THR A 29 -5.04 9.79 -12.92
C THR A 29 -5.77 9.41 -11.63
N ASP A 30 -7.09 9.61 -11.55
CA ASP A 30 -7.88 9.22 -10.39
C ASP A 30 -7.87 7.69 -10.15
N LYS A 31 -8.08 6.89 -11.20
CA LYS A 31 -8.27 5.44 -11.06
C LYS A 31 -6.99 4.62 -11.08
N TYR A 32 -6.01 4.98 -11.91
CA TYR A 32 -4.77 4.19 -12.02
C TYR A 32 -3.69 4.72 -11.10
N VAL A 33 -3.43 6.04 -11.15
CA VAL A 33 -2.34 6.63 -10.38
C VAL A 33 -2.68 6.64 -8.88
N GLY A 34 -3.92 6.98 -8.50
CA GLY A 34 -4.37 6.94 -7.11
C GLY A 34 -4.25 5.56 -6.44
N ARG A 35 -4.47 4.47 -7.19
CA ARG A 35 -4.42 3.09 -6.66
C ARG A 35 -3.00 2.58 -6.49
N THR A 36 -2.10 2.91 -7.41
CA THR A 36 -0.70 2.45 -7.33
C THR A 36 0.10 3.20 -6.27
N ILE A 37 -0.24 4.46 -5.95
CA ILE A 37 0.45 5.22 -4.88
C ILE A 37 -0.29 5.09 -3.53
N GLY A 38 -1.46 4.47 -3.52
CA GLY A 38 -2.39 4.51 -2.41
C GLY A 38 -2.07 3.58 -1.25
N LYS A 39 -1.23 2.56 -1.41
CA LYS A 39 -1.03 1.48 -0.42
C LYS A 39 0.37 1.53 0.19
N SER A 40 0.49 2.17 1.35
CA SER A 40 1.77 2.30 2.07
C SER A 40 1.62 1.90 3.53
N VAL A 41 2.70 1.36 4.11
CA VAL A 41 2.79 1.07 5.53
C VAL A 41 4.07 1.62 6.10
N GLU A 42 4.00 1.99 7.37
CA GLU A 42 5.13 2.38 8.18
C GLU A 42 5.34 1.33 9.27
N PHE A 43 6.54 0.79 9.35
CA PHE A 43 6.97 -0.11 10.40
C PHE A 43 7.25 0.71 11.66
N LEU A 44 6.47 0.49 12.71
CA LEU A 44 6.61 1.22 13.98
C LEU A 44 7.57 0.51 14.93
N ASP A 45 7.32 -0.78 15.19
CA ASP A 45 8.07 -1.53 16.20
C ASP A 45 7.94 -3.04 15.98
N ALA A 46 8.92 -3.81 16.44
CA ALA A 46 8.83 -5.25 16.50
C ALA A 46 9.48 -5.81 17.76
N ALA A 47 8.82 -6.83 18.32
CA ALA A 47 9.24 -7.53 19.51
C ALA A 47 9.08 -9.04 19.29
N CYS A 48 9.66 -9.83 20.20
CA CYS A 48 9.35 -11.25 20.28
C CYS A 48 8.95 -11.62 21.70
N SER A 49 8.05 -12.59 21.76
CA SER A 49 7.51 -13.14 22.99
C SER A 49 8.07 -14.56 23.16
N THR A 50 8.99 -14.71 24.11
CA THR A 50 9.53 -16.03 24.50
C THR A 50 8.49 -16.91 25.18
N ALA A 51 7.45 -16.32 25.76
CA ALA A 51 6.34 -17.04 26.40
C ALA A 51 5.39 -17.71 25.39
N SER A 52 5.13 -17.06 24.26
CA SER A 52 4.23 -17.59 23.20
C SER A 52 4.99 -18.16 22.01
N GLY A 53 6.31 -17.98 21.95
CA GLY A 53 7.13 -18.39 20.80
C GLY A 53 6.73 -17.65 19.52
N SER A 54 6.47 -16.34 19.60
CA SER A 54 5.94 -15.56 18.47
C SER A 54 6.66 -14.21 18.32
N TYR A 55 6.79 -13.74 17.08
CA TYR A 55 7.15 -12.34 16.80
C TYR A 55 5.89 -11.49 16.77
N LEU A 56 5.97 -10.30 17.35
CA LEU A 56 4.96 -9.26 17.34
C LEU A 56 5.48 -8.10 16.50
N VAL A 57 4.71 -7.67 15.52
CA VAL A 57 5.08 -6.60 14.60
C VAL A 57 3.99 -5.55 14.59
N THR A 58 4.35 -4.31 14.89
CA THR A 58 3.42 -3.19 14.91
C THR A 58 3.67 -2.31 13.69
N ILE A 59 2.62 -2.08 12.90
CA ILE A 59 2.68 -1.19 11.74
C ILE A 59 1.53 -0.20 11.70
N ARG A 60 1.76 0.90 11.00
CA ARG A 60 0.76 1.90 10.69
C ARG A 60 0.44 1.87 9.21
N ASN A 61 -0.84 1.89 8.89
CA ASN A 61 -1.32 2.10 7.53
C ASN A 61 -1.19 3.59 7.17
N THR A 62 -0.25 3.93 6.31
CA THR A 62 -0.02 5.29 5.80
C THR A 62 -0.69 5.54 4.46
N ALA A 63 -1.52 4.60 3.98
CA ALA A 63 -2.28 4.72 2.76
C ALA A 63 -3.08 6.02 2.71
N LEU A 64 -3.00 6.73 1.58
CA LEU A 64 -3.68 8.02 1.43
C LEU A 64 -5.16 7.85 1.04
N PHE A 65 -5.49 6.79 0.29
CA PHE A 65 -6.76 6.69 -0.45
C PHE A 65 -7.50 5.36 -0.32
N GLU A 66 -6.83 4.23 -0.10
CA GLU A 66 -7.49 2.92 -0.02
C GLU A 66 -7.20 2.22 1.32
N PRO A 67 -8.18 1.46 1.86
CA PRO A 67 -7.90 0.55 2.96
C PRO A 67 -6.88 -0.51 2.53
N LEU A 68 -5.99 -0.88 3.44
CA LEU A 68 -4.95 -1.85 3.15
C LEU A 68 -5.41 -3.25 3.55
N PRO A 69 -5.77 -4.13 2.60
CA PRO A 69 -6.09 -5.51 2.94
C PRO A 69 -4.81 -6.21 3.42
N THR A 70 -4.95 -7.02 4.46
CA THR A 70 -3.82 -7.70 5.11
C THR A 70 -3.04 -8.63 4.19
N GLY A 71 -3.67 -9.16 3.14
CA GLY A 71 -3.03 -10.01 2.13
C GLY A 71 -2.02 -9.27 1.23
N ASP A 72 -2.04 -7.93 1.21
CA ASP A 72 -1.09 -7.13 0.44
C ASP A 72 0.23 -6.88 1.19
N ILE A 73 0.31 -7.26 2.47
CA ILE A 73 1.48 -7.06 3.31
C ILE A 73 2.21 -8.40 3.46
N SER A 74 3.49 -8.42 3.12
CA SER A 74 4.34 -9.59 3.31
C SER A 74 5.48 -9.28 4.26
N LEU A 75 5.86 -10.27 5.06
CA LEU A 75 7.00 -10.18 5.97
C LEU A 75 7.99 -11.29 5.75
N ASN A 76 9.24 -10.96 5.98
CA ASN A 76 10.33 -11.90 6.03
C ASN A 76 10.99 -11.83 7.41
N VAL A 77 11.31 -12.99 7.97
CA VAL A 77 12.15 -13.12 9.16
C VAL A 77 13.44 -13.80 8.72
N ASP A 78 14.58 -13.13 8.90
CA ASP A 78 15.91 -13.57 8.44
C ASP A 78 15.96 -13.96 6.96
N GLY A 79 15.21 -13.23 6.14
CA GLY A 79 15.10 -13.49 4.70
C GLY A 79 14.09 -14.57 4.32
N VAL A 80 13.48 -15.28 5.28
CA VAL A 80 12.45 -16.31 5.05
C VAL A 80 11.06 -15.67 5.03
N PRO A 81 10.31 -15.75 3.91
CA PRO A 81 8.94 -15.23 3.84
C PRO A 81 7.98 -15.95 4.80
N GLN A 82 7.15 -15.18 5.49
CA GLN A 82 6.17 -15.65 6.47
C GLN A 82 4.76 -15.70 5.89
N ILE A 83 4.64 -16.29 4.70
CA ILE A 83 3.37 -16.39 3.97
C ILE A 83 2.47 -17.39 4.70
N GLY A 84 1.30 -16.92 5.18
CA GLY A 84 0.30 -17.77 5.85
C GLY A 84 0.54 -18.00 7.35
N ASN A 85 1.72 -17.66 7.88
CA ASN A 85 2.03 -17.75 9.32
C ASN A 85 1.75 -16.45 10.07
N MET A 86 1.19 -15.47 9.37
CA MET A 86 0.91 -14.15 9.90
C MET A 86 -0.56 -13.97 10.21
N GLN A 87 -0.85 -13.53 11.44
CA GLN A 87 -2.18 -13.13 11.85
C GLN A 87 -2.16 -11.65 12.22
N TRP A 88 -3.01 -10.86 11.56
CA TRP A 88 -3.18 -9.44 11.85
C TRP A 88 -4.36 -9.23 12.79
N ASP A 89 -4.23 -8.29 13.73
CA ASP A 89 -5.34 -7.78 14.52
C ASP A 89 -6.23 -6.85 13.67
N VAL A 90 -7.13 -7.48 12.91
CA VAL A 90 -8.17 -6.85 12.09
C VAL A 90 -9.29 -6.37 13.02
N PRO A 91 -9.90 -5.18 12.81
CA PRO A 91 -9.87 -4.33 11.59
C PRO A 91 -8.83 -3.19 11.60
N ARG A 92 -8.04 -3.04 12.66
CA ARG A 92 -7.31 -1.79 12.95
C ARG A 92 -6.31 -1.36 11.87
N ILE A 93 -5.74 -2.29 11.12
CA ILE A 93 -4.80 -1.98 10.03
C ILE A 93 -5.47 -1.54 8.73
N ALA A 94 -6.72 -1.94 8.51
CA ALA A 94 -7.40 -1.67 7.25
C ALA A 94 -7.72 -0.17 7.10
N GLU A 95 -7.88 0.56 8.19
CA GLU A 95 -8.23 1.97 8.19
C GLU A 95 -7.02 2.88 7.94
N LYS A 96 -7.26 4.04 7.32
CA LYS A 96 -6.23 5.06 7.09
C LYS A 96 -5.70 5.58 8.43
N GLY A 97 -4.38 5.57 8.61
CA GLY A 97 -3.73 5.93 9.87
C GLY A 97 -3.88 4.87 10.97
N GLY A 98 -4.58 3.78 10.68
CA GLY A 98 -4.81 2.68 11.61
C GLY A 98 -3.50 1.96 11.98
N ILE A 99 -3.42 1.51 13.22
CA ILE A 99 -2.27 0.76 13.74
C ILE A 99 -2.67 -0.70 13.89
N GLY A 100 -1.99 -1.57 13.15
CA GLY A 100 -2.15 -3.01 13.21
C GLY A 100 -1.02 -3.66 13.98
N VAL A 101 -1.36 -4.69 14.76
CA VAL A 101 -0.38 -5.63 15.33
C VAL A 101 -0.50 -6.95 14.58
N GLY A 102 0.64 -7.45 14.13
CA GLY A 102 0.79 -8.71 13.43
C GLY A 102 1.56 -9.70 14.28
N THR A 103 1.04 -10.92 14.42
CA THR A 103 1.72 -12.01 15.12
C THR A 103 2.22 -13.02 14.11
N ILE A 104 3.48 -13.42 14.23
CA ILE A 104 4.13 -14.47 13.43
C ILE A 104 4.53 -15.60 14.36
N SER A 105 4.03 -16.80 14.12
CA SER A 105 4.36 -17.98 14.93
C SER A 105 5.78 -18.48 14.64
N GLY A 106 6.51 -18.90 15.68
CA GLY A 106 7.81 -19.59 15.55
C GLY A 106 9.04 -18.73 15.87
N SER A 107 9.03 -17.96 16.96
CA SER A 107 10.23 -17.23 17.39
C SER A 107 11.30 -18.15 17.97
N ALA A 108 12.56 -17.86 17.66
CA ALA A 108 13.72 -18.49 18.27
C ALA A 108 14.48 -17.49 19.15
N PRO A 109 15.32 -17.94 20.11
CA PRO A 109 16.25 -17.07 20.79
C PRO A 109 17.34 -16.60 19.82
N GLY A 110 17.74 -15.33 19.93
CA GLY A 110 18.75 -14.71 19.07
C GLY A 110 18.32 -13.37 18.50
N ASN A 111 19.25 -12.76 17.77
CA ASN A 111 18.97 -11.54 17.01
C ASN A 111 18.39 -11.91 15.65
N HIS A 112 17.18 -11.44 15.37
CA HIS A 112 16.44 -11.69 14.15
C HIS A 112 16.21 -10.39 13.38
N ARG A 113 16.15 -10.47 12.06
CA ARG A 113 15.82 -9.34 11.19
C ARG A 113 14.43 -9.52 10.62
N ILE A 114 13.55 -8.59 10.93
CA ILE A 114 12.19 -8.58 10.43
C ILE A 114 12.08 -7.51 9.36
N LYS A 115 11.72 -7.95 8.15
CA LYS A 115 11.56 -7.09 6.98
C LYS A 115 10.10 -7.07 6.55
N ILE A 116 9.55 -5.87 6.38
CA ILE A 116 8.22 -5.66 5.80
C ILE A 116 8.38 -5.27 4.34
N VAL A 117 7.63 -5.97 3.50
CA VAL A 117 7.51 -5.67 2.08
C VAL A 117 6.06 -5.29 1.82
N SER A 118 5.88 -3.99 1.59
CA SER A 118 4.61 -3.44 1.13
C SER A 118 4.55 -3.41 -0.39
N PRO A 119 3.36 -3.24 -1.00
CA PRO A 119 3.24 -3.16 -2.46
C PRO A 119 3.91 -1.93 -3.09
N VAL A 120 4.09 -0.84 -2.34
CA VAL A 120 4.47 0.47 -2.91
C VAL A 120 5.65 1.14 -2.21
N THR A 121 5.79 0.99 -0.89
CA THR A 121 6.93 1.52 -0.13
C THR A 121 8.15 0.61 -0.19
N GLN A 122 9.33 1.23 -0.12
CA GLN A 122 10.59 0.51 0.02
C GLN A 122 10.52 -0.44 1.21
N PRO A 123 11.14 -1.63 1.11
CA PRO A 123 11.15 -2.55 2.22
C PRO A 123 11.81 -1.93 3.45
N GLN A 124 11.16 -2.08 4.60
CA GLN A 124 11.66 -1.60 5.89
C GLN A 124 12.12 -2.79 6.73
N GLU A 125 13.25 -2.67 7.42
CA GLU A 125 13.86 -3.75 8.20
C GLU A 125 14.17 -3.27 9.62
N LEU A 126 13.81 -4.08 10.62
CA LEU A 126 14.11 -3.86 12.03
C LEU A 126 14.78 -5.10 12.60
N ALA A 127 15.79 -4.87 13.43
CA ALA A 127 16.43 -5.92 14.22
C ALA A 127 15.65 -6.11 15.52
N VAL A 128 15.34 -7.36 15.85
CA VAL A 128 14.63 -7.76 17.06
C VAL A 128 15.50 -8.73 17.82
N ALA A 129 15.65 -8.52 19.13
CA ALA A 129 16.39 -9.40 20.01
C ALA A 129 15.43 -10.28 20.81
N CYS A 130 15.66 -11.59 20.72
CA CYS A 130 15.05 -12.68 21.47
C CYS A 130 16.16 -13.44 22.22
#